data_AF-A0A5E4LYN5-F1
#
_entry.id   AF-A0A5E4LYN5-F1
#
_cell.length_a   1.000
_cell.length_b   1.000
_cell.length_c   1.000
_cell.angle_alpha   90.00
_cell.angle_beta   90.00
_cell.angle_gamma   90.00
#
_symmetry.space_group_name_H-M   'P 1'
#
loop_
_entity.id
_entity.type
_entity.pdbx_description
1 polymer ?
#
loop_
_entity_poly.entity_id
_entity_poly.type
_entity_poly.pdbx_seq_one_letter_code
_entity_poly.pdbx_strand_id
1 'polypeptide(L)'
;MEDKESFIDIVSDSSMKDALKTLVSFWMSTKIEYPSLFKQALQCLTPFVTTYLCESGFSELLYLKNKYRSKLDIQSDLRVKISSIQPNIDVLVQNKQISH
;
A
#
# COMPACT_ATOMS: atom_id res chain seq x y z
N MET A 1 0.52 14.47 27.80
CA MET A 1 1.86 14.64 28.42
C MET A 1 2.60 13.31 28.26
N GLU A 2 1.98 12.22 28.65
CA GLU A 2 2.43 10.83 28.44
C GLU A 2 2.82 10.49 26.99
N ASP A 3 1.96 10.73 25.99
CA ASP A 3 2.31 10.42 24.57
C ASP A 3 3.53 11.22 24.05
N LYS A 4 3.81 12.41 24.60
CA LYS A 4 4.97 13.23 24.19
C LYS A 4 6.26 12.67 24.78
N GLU A 5 6.24 12.25 26.03
CA GLU A 5 7.37 11.59 26.68
C GLU A 5 7.66 10.24 25.99
N SER A 6 6.63 9.43 25.72
CA SER A 6 6.79 8.17 24.96
C SER A 6 7.36 8.38 23.56
N PHE A 7 7.01 9.47 22.88
CA PHE A 7 7.60 9.82 21.59
C PHE A 7 9.07 10.21 21.73
N ILE A 8 9.44 10.97 22.76
CA ILE A 8 10.83 11.35 23.05
C ILE A 8 11.66 10.10 23.34
N ASP A 9 11.13 9.14 24.10
CA ASP A 9 11.80 7.87 24.42
C ASP A 9 12.09 7.06 23.15
N ILE A 10 11.11 6.89 22.27
CA ILE A 10 11.28 6.18 20.99
C ILE A 10 12.29 6.86 20.06
N VAL A 11 12.31 8.20 19.99
CA VAL A 11 13.24 8.94 19.12
C VAL A 11 14.66 8.94 19.67
N SER A 12 14.79 8.84 21.00
CA SER A 12 16.07 8.76 21.70
C SER A 12 16.72 7.38 21.57
N ASP A 13 15.94 6.33 21.36
CA ASP A 13 16.46 4.98 21.15
C ASP A 13 17.15 4.83 19.77
N SER A 14 18.48 4.76 19.81
CA SER A 14 19.31 4.57 18.61
C SER A 14 19.08 3.24 17.90
N SER A 15 18.59 2.20 18.60
CA SER A 15 18.30 0.89 18.00
C SER A 15 17.07 0.92 17.09
N MET A 16 16.13 1.84 17.36
CA MET A 16 14.92 2.02 16.54
C MET A 16 15.17 2.87 15.29
N LYS A 17 16.29 3.60 15.23
CA LYS A 17 16.70 4.35 14.02
C LYS A 17 17.02 3.43 12.84
N ASP A 18 17.50 2.22 13.11
CA ASP A 18 17.73 1.20 12.07
C ASP A 18 16.42 0.50 11.62
N ALA A 19 15.38 0.51 12.47
CA ALA A 19 14.04 -0.02 12.15
C ALA A 19 13.21 0.91 11.24
N LEU A 20 13.66 2.16 11.07
CA LEU A 20 13.11 3.16 10.15
C LEU A 20 13.33 2.82 8.66
N LYS A 21 13.91 1.66 8.34
CA LYS A 21 14.03 1.13 6.97
C LYS A 21 12.69 1.11 6.23
N THR A 22 11.58 0.90 6.94
CA THR A 22 10.25 1.29 6.45
C THR A 22 9.41 1.88 7.57
N LEU A 23 8.65 2.94 7.28
CA LEU A 23 7.78 3.61 8.25
C LEU A 23 6.74 2.65 8.85
N VAL A 24 6.28 1.68 8.06
CA VAL A 24 5.32 0.64 8.49
C VAL A 24 5.95 -0.33 9.48
N SER A 25 7.16 -0.85 9.21
CA SER A 25 7.83 -1.77 10.13
C SER A 25 8.15 -1.11 11.46
N PHE A 26 8.53 0.17 11.43
CA PHE A 26 8.81 0.96 12.62
C PHE A 26 7.57 1.10 13.52
N TRP A 27 6.43 1.56 12.98
CA TRP A 27 5.23 1.69 13.81
C TRP A 27 4.68 0.32 14.24
N MET A 28 4.86 -0.73 13.44
CA MET A 28 4.45 -2.08 13.86
C MET A 28 5.24 -2.62 15.05
N SER A 29 6.52 -2.29 15.20
CA SER A 29 7.31 -2.72 16.37
C SER A 29 6.92 -1.98 17.65
N THR A 30 6.44 -0.74 17.56
CA THR A 30 6.00 0.06 18.71
C THR A 30 4.59 -0.29 19.20
N LYS A 31 3.85 -1.15 18.48
CA LYS A 31 2.46 -1.50 18.78
C LYS A 31 2.24 -2.07 20.20
N ILE A 32 3.19 -2.88 20.70
CA ILE A 32 3.05 -3.57 21.99
C ILE A 32 3.41 -2.62 23.14
N GLU A 33 4.52 -1.91 23.01
CA GLU A 33 5.08 -1.06 24.06
C GLU A 33 4.41 0.31 24.13
N TYR A 34 3.96 0.85 22.99
CA TYR A 34 3.35 2.19 22.86
C TYR A 34 2.03 2.16 22.05
N PRO A 35 0.99 1.45 22.53
CA PRO A 35 -0.24 1.23 21.77
C PRO A 35 -1.03 2.52 21.45
N SER A 36 -1.02 3.52 22.36
CA SER A 36 -1.66 4.83 22.15
C SER A 36 -1.00 5.58 20.98
N LEU A 37 0.32 5.66 21.02
CA LEU A 37 1.11 6.35 20.02
C LEU A 37 1.07 5.63 18.65
N PHE A 38 1.11 4.29 18.66
CA PHE A 38 0.89 3.49 17.45
C PHE A 38 -0.46 3.79 16.79
N LYS A 39 -1.53 3.92 17.58
CA LYS A 39 -2.86 4.24 17.08
C LYS A 39 -2.90 5.64 16.45
N GLN A 40 -2.26 6.63 17.07
CA GLN A 40 -2.15 7.98 16.52
C GLN A 40 -1.35 7.99 15.21
N ALA A 41 -0.22 7.29 15.16
CA ALA A 41 0.57 7.15 13.94
C ALA A 41 -0.23 6.48 12.81
N LEU A 42 -0.97 5.41 13.11
CA LEU A 42 -1.88 4.80 12.13
C LEU A 42 -2.94 5.78 11.63
N GLN A 43 -3.56 6.57 12.50
CA GLN A 43 -4.56 7.57 12.09
C GLN A 43 -3.96 8.64 11.18
N CYS A 44 -2.70 9.03 11.38
CA CYS A 44 -2.01 9.97 10.51
C CYS A 44 -1.58 9.33 9.17
N LEU A 45 -1.14 8.07 9.17
CA LEU A 45 -0.57 7.40 7.99
C LEU A 45 -1.63 6.77 7.08
N THR A 46 -2.73 6.28 7.65
CA THR A 46 -3.83 5.64 6.90
C THR A 46 -4.38 6.52 5.79
N PRO A 47 -4.80 7.78 6.03
CA PRO A 47 -5.38 8.63 4.98
C PRO A 47 -4.39 8.87 3.84
N PHE A 48 -3.09 8.94 4.12
CA PHE A 48 -2.08 9.12 3.08
C PHE A 48 -2.01 7.91 2.14
N VAL A 49 -1.93 6.70 2.69
CA VAL A 49 -1.89 5.47 1.89
C VAL A 49 -3.19 5.26 1.13
N THR A 50 -4.34 5.45 1.78
CA THR A 50 -5.64 5.21 1.13
C THR A 50 -5.94 6.24 0.04
N THR A 51 -5.63 7.52 0.26
CA THR A 51 -5.84 8.57 -0.73
C THR A 51 -4.89 8.39 -1.91
N TYR A 52 -3.61 8.13 -1.67
CA TYR A 52 -2.64 7.90 -2.75
C TYR A 52 -3.03 6.69 -3.62
N LEU A 53 -3.43 5.57 -3.01
CA LEU A 53 -3.87 4.39 -3.76
C LEU A 53 -5.15 4.68 -4.56
N CYS A 54 -6.08 5.44 -3.98
CA CYS A 54 -7.30 5.87 -4.65
C CYS A 54 -6.99 6.75 -5.87
N GLU A 55 -6.18 7.78 -5.69
CA GLU A 55 -5.73 8.69 -6.76
C GLU A 55 -4.99 7.94 -7.85
N SER A 56 -4.05 7.07 -7.49
CA SER A 56 -3.29 6.24 -8.43
C SER A 56 -4.22 5.31 -9.24
N GLY A 57 -5.19 4.68 -8.57
CA GLY A 57 -6.20 3.85 -9.22
C GLY A 57 -7.08 4.64 -10.19
N PHE A 58 -7.48 5.86 -9.80
CA PHE A 58 -8.24 6.77 -10.68
C PHE A 58 -7.40 7.24 -11.88
N SER A 59 -6.13 7.56 -11.68
CA SER A 59 -5.21 7.90 -12.78
C SER A 59 -5.07 6.75 -13.78
N GLU A 60 -4.94 5.51 -13.30
CA GLU A 60 -4.89 4.32 -14.16
C GLU A 60 -6.21 4.07 -14.90
N LEU A 61 -7.34 4.26 -14.25
CA LEU A 61 -8.65 4.19 -14.90
C LEU A 61 -8.78 5.24 -16.02
N LEU A 62 -8.38 6.48 -15.75
CA LEU A 62 -8.38 7.56 -16.73
C LEU A 62 -7.47 7.23 -17.92
N TYR A 63 -6.27 6.71 -17.65
CA TYR A 63 -5.35 6.26 -18.69
C TYR A 63 -5.96 5.17 -19.57
N LEU A 64 -6.53 4.13 -18.97
CA LEU A 64 -7.17 3.03 -19.70
C LEU A 64 -8.34 3.51 -20.54
N LYS A 65 -9.21 4.35 -19.98
CA LYS A 65 -10.38 4.91 -20.67
C LYS A 65 -9.98 5.76 -21.88
N ASN A 66 -8.92 6.55 -21.75
CA ASN A 66 -8.44 7.40 -22.85
C ASN A 66 -7.72 6.61 -23.93
N LYS A 67 -6.85 5.66 -23.55
CA LYS A 67 -6.05 4.88 -24.49
C LYS A 67 -6.85 3.79 -25.22
N TYR A 68 -7.81 3.18 -24.53
CA TYR A 68 -8.62 2.07 -25.05
C TYR A 68 -10.10 2.42 -25.06
N ARG A 69 -10.44 3.64 -25.52
CA ARG A 69 -11.81 4.16 -25.55
C ARG A 69 -12.84 3.25 -26.26
N SER A 70 -12.37 2.36 -27.13
CA SER A 70 -13.17 1.40 -27.90
C SER A 70 -13.30 0.01 -27.26
N LYS A 71 -12.62 -0.28 -26.14
CA LYS A 71 -12.73 -1.59 -25.45
C LYS A 71 -13.96 -1.64 -24.54
N LEU A 72 -14.64 -2.78 -24.55
CA LEU A 72 -15.85 -3.03 -23.75
C LEU A 72 -15.56 -3.34 -22.27
N ASP A 73 -14.39 -3.92 -21.96
CA ASP A 73 -14.01 -4.30 -20.59
C ASP A 73 -12.72 -3.60 -20.14
N ILE A 74 -12.88 -2.60 -19.28
CA ILE A 74 -11.80 -1.84 -18.64
C ILE A 74 -11.54 -2.38 -17.23
N GLN A 75 -12.50 -3.11 -16.64
CA GLN A 75 -12.44 -3.56 -15.25
C GLN A 75 -11.35 -4.62 -15.08
N SER A 76 -11.25 -5.57 -16.01
CA SER A 76 -10.21 -6.61 -16.00
C SER A 76 -8.81 -5.99 -16.04
N ASP A 77 -8.59 -5.05 -16.97
CA ASP A 77 -7.29 -4.40 -17.21
C ASP A 77 -6.90 -3.51 -16.02
N LEU A 78 -7.87 -2.77 -15.46
CA LEU A 78 -7.65 -1.95 -14.27
C LEU A 78 -7.29 -2.81 -13.07
N ARG A 79 -8.01 -3.92 -12.83
CA ARG A 79 -7.76 -4.84 -11.71
C ARG A 79 -6.34 -5.38 -11.74
N VAL A 80 -5.82 -5.74 -12.92
CA VAL A 80 -4.43 -6.19 -13.07
C VAL A 80 -3.45 -5.06 -12.75
N LYS A 81 -3.72 -3.82 -13.21
CA LYS A 81 -2.83 -2.67 -13.00
C LYS A 81 -2.73 -2.20 -11.55
N ILE A 82 -3.84 -2.21 -10.82
CA ILE A 82 -3.87 -1.77 -9.41
C ILE A 82 -3.47 -2.88 -8.42
N SER A 83 -3.40 -4.13 -8.89
CA SER A 83 -3.07 -5.28 -8.06
C SER A 83 -1.57 -5.32 -7.75
N SER A 84 -1.24 -5.46 -6.46
CA SER A 84 0.13 -5.75 -6.03
C SER A 84 0.52 -7.23 -6.19
N ILE A 85 -0.44 -8.10 -6.54
CA ILE A 85 -0.21 -9.52 -6.77
C ILE A 85 0.51 -9.70 -8.11
N GLN A 86 1.67 -10.33 -8.09
CA GLN A 86 2.38 -10.67 -9.31
C GLN A 86 1.64 -11.80 -10.06
N PRO A 87 1.35 -11.64 -11.35
CA PRO A 87 0.71 -12.68 -12.13
C PRO A 87 1.68 -13.86 -12.30
N ASN A 88 1.20 -15.08 -12.03
CA ASN A 88 1.95 -16.30 -12.35
C ASN A 88 1.86 -16.55 -13.85
N ILE A 89 2.87 -16.08 -14.59
CA ILE A 89 2.90 -16.12 -16.05
C ILE A 89 2.90 -17.56 -16.56
N ASP A 90 3.61 -18.48 -15.90
CA ASP A 90 3.70 -19.88 -16.32
C ASP A 90 2.33 -20.56 -16.31
N VAL A 91 1.57 -20.36 -15.23
CA VAL A 91 0.19 -20.88 -15.10
C VAL A 91 -0.75 -20.21 -16.10
N LEU A 92 -0.60 -18.91 -16.35
CA LEU A 92 -1.43 -18.19 -17.33
C LEU A 92 -1.17 -18.67 -18.77
N VAL A 93 0.09 -18.97 -19.11
CA VAL A 93 0.47 -19.51 -20.43
C VAL A 93 -0.03 -20.93 -20.60
N GLN A 94 0.07 -21.78 -19.58
CA GLN A 94 -0.45 -23.16 -19.62
C GLN A 94 -1.97 -23.22 -19.77
N ASN A 95 -2.70 -22.31 -19.11
CA ASN A 95 -4.17 -22.25 -19.17
C ASN A 95 -4.70 -21.48 -20.37
N LYS A 96 -3.84 -20.94 -21.24
CA LYS A 96 -4.27 -20.26 -22.45
C LYS A 96 -4.75 -21.30 -23.46
N GLN A 97 -6.03 -21.67 -23.38
CA GLN A 97 -6.67 -22.45 -24.43
C GLN A 97 -6.60 -21.67 -25.75
N ILE A 98 -6.00 -22.30 -26.76
CA ILE A 98 -6.13 -21.87 -28.15
C ILE A 98 -7.60 -22.12 -28.49
N SER A 99 -8.44 -21.08 -28.39
CA SER A 99 -9.80 -21.12 -28.92
C SER A 99 -9.69 -21.19 -30.44
N HIS A 100 -9.93 -22.38 -30.98
CA HIS A 100 -10.05 -22.62 -32.42
C HIS A 100 -11.43 -22.21 -32.94
#